data_AF-A0A0E3K949-F1
#
_entry.id   AF-A0A0E3K949-F1
#
_cell.length_a   1.000
_cell.length_b   1.000
_cell.length_c   1.000
_cell.angle_alpha   90.00
_cell.angle_beta   90.00
_cell.angle_gamma   90.00
#
_symmetry.space_group_name_H-M   'P 1'
#
loop_
_entity.id
_entity.type
_entity.pdbx_description
1 polymer ?
#
loop_
_entity_poly.entity_id
_entity_poly.type
_entity_poly.pdbx_seq_one_letter_code
_entity_poly.pdbx_strand_id
1 'polypeptide(L)'
;MLTLSAHLRKHLEDINNYLKKFNNTIDPLSDNVLSFLANLKGTPQVPNKILGESERWRVSFFILNPVQKIRYVIAKRGEELILVTAHPDPDADKFVEFQG
;
A
#
# COMPACT_ATOMS: atom_id res chain seq x y z
N MET A 1 -1.15 4.63 -15.38
CA MET A 1 -1.17 3.21 -14.94
C MET A 1 -0.10 3.05 -13.87
N LEU A 2 -0.40 2.33 -12.78
CA LEU A 2 0.54 2.15 -11.66
C LEU A 2 1.49 0.98 -11.98
N THR A 3 2.79 1.25 -12.10
CA THR A 3 3.79 0.21 -12.38
C THR A 3 4.27 -0.42 -11.07
N LEU A 4 4.38 -1.75 -11.03
CA LEU A 4 4.83 -2.47 -9.84
C LEU A 4 6.36 -2.54 -9.79
N SER A 5 6.96 -2.16 -8.66
CA SER A 5 8.41 -2.33 -8.49
C SER A 5 8.80 -3.80 -8.34
N ALA A 6 10.04 -4.15 -8.67
CA ALA A 6 10.57 -5.49 -8.39
C ALA A 6 10.59 -5.82 -6.87
N HIS A 7 10.72 -4.78 -6.03
CA HIS A 7 10.75 -4.93 -4.58
C HIS A 7 9.39 -5.32 -4.00
N LEU A 8 8.30 -4.87 -4.63
CA LEU A 8 6.92 -5.14 -4.20
C LEU A 8 6.62 -6.64 -4.11
N ARG A 9 7.22 -7.47 -4.97
CA ARG A 9 6.98 -8.93 -4.99
C ARG A 9 7.23 -9.61 -3.65
N LYS A 10 8.26 -9.19 -2.92
CA LYS A 10 8.57 -9.74 -1.59
C LYS A 10 7.51 -9.35 -0.57
N HIS A 11 7.05 -8.10 -0.63
CA HIS A 11 6.06 -7.58 0.32
C HIS A 11 4.65 -8.05 0.03
N LEU A 12 4.37 -8.49 -1.20
CA LEU A 12 3.09 -9.12 -1.54
C LEU A 12 2.87 -10.41 -0.78
N GLU A 13 3.91 -11.22 -0.64
CA GLU A 13 3.83 -12.44 0.15
C GLU A 13 3.52 -12.12 1.62
N ASP A 14 4.16 -11.09 2.18
CA ASP A 14 3.91 -10.62 3.54
C ASP A 14 2.47 -10.13 3.74
N ILE A 15 1.93 -9.36 2.79
CA ILE A 15 0.53 -8.89 2.86
C ILE A 15 -0.43 -10.07 2.72
N ASN A 16 -0.21 -10.97 1.77
CA ASN A 16 -1.08 -12.12 1.56
C ASN A 16 -1.09 -13.02 2.81
N ASN A 17 0.07 -13.24 3.41
CA ASN A 17 0.18 -13.98 4.66
C ASN A 17 -0.50 -13.25 5.82
N TYR A 18 -0.42 -11.92 5.86
CA TYR A 18 -1.15 -11.10 6.84
C TYR A 18 -2.67 -11.21 6.66
N LEU A 19 -3.20 -11.02 5.46
CA LEU A 19 -4.65 -11.10 5.17
C LEU A 19 -5.22 -12.49 5.43
N LYS A 20 -4.46 -13.55 5.11
CA LYS A 20 -4.84 -14.94 5.40
C LYS A 20 -5.10 -15.20 6.89
N LYS A 21 -4.36 -14.55 7.81
CA LYS A 21 -4.58 -14.68 9.26
C LYS A 21 -5.98 -14.25 9.69
N PHE A 22 -6.61 -13.38 8.89
CA PHE A 22 -7.95 -12.85 9.15
C PHE A 22 -9.02 -13.47 8.26
N ASN A 23 -8.72 -14.56 7.55
CA ASN A 23 -9.59 -15.18 6.55
C ASN A 23 -10.06 -14.18 5.46
N ASN A 24 -9.24 -13.17 5.16
CA ASN A 24 -9.55 -12.14 4.18
C ASN A 24 -8.94 -12.53 2.81
N THR A 25 -9.78 -12.61 1.78
CA THR A 25 -9.39 -13.02 0.42
C THR A 25 -9.26 -11.84 -0.54
N ILE A 26 -9.27 -10.60 -0.03
CA ILE A 26 -9.10 -9.42 -0.86
C ILE A 26 -7.72 -9.45 -1.51
N ASP A 27 -7.70 -9.24 -2.82
CA ASP A 27 -6.47 -9.02 -3.56
C ASP A 27 -5.98 -7.57 -3.32
N PRO A 28 -4.87 -7.40 -2.58
CA PRO A 28 -4.33 -6.08 -2.23
C PRO A 28 -3.75 -5.34 -3.45
N LEU A 29 -3.67 -5.98 -4.63
CA LEU A 29 -3.28 -5.39 -5.91
C LEU A 29 -4.33 -5.56 -7.00
N SER A 30 -5.60 -5.78 -6.65
CA SER A 30 -6.67 -5.79 -7.65
C SER A 30 -6.68 -4.48 -8.46
N ASP A 31 -7.16 -4.53 -9.71
CA ASP A 31 -7.22 -3.35 -10.59
C ASP A 31 -7.96 -2.17 -9.96
N ASN A 32 -8.97 -2.45 -9.13
CA ASN A 32 -9.69 -1.44 -8.35
C ASN A 32 -8.79 -0.76 -7.33
N VAL A 33 -7.99 -1.51 -6.58
CA VAL A 33 -7.02 -0.97 -5.62
C VAL A 33 -5.94 -0.19 -6.35
N LEU A 34 -5.37 -0.72 -7.43
CA LEU A 34 -4.34 -0.02 -8.21
C LEU A 34 -4.84 1.30 -8.81
N SER A 35 -6.06 1.30 -9.34
CA SER A 35 -6.71 2.49 -9.90
C SER A 35 -6.99 3.54 -8.83
N PHE A 36 -7.46 3.11 -7.65
CA PHE A 36 -7.64 4.00 -6.50
C PHE A 36 -6.31 4.62 -6.07
N LEU A 37 -5.28 3.81 -5.87
CA LEU A 37 -3.94 4.24 -5.47
C LEU A 37 -3.30 5.22 -6.46
N ALA A 38 -3.51 5.03 -7.76
CA ALA A 38 -2.97 5.91 -8.80
C ALA A 38 -3.55 7.34 -8.75
N ASN A 39 -4.76 7.51 -8.20
CA ASN A 39 -5.45 8.79 -8.13
C ASN A 39 -5.29 9.51 -6.78
N LEU A 40 -4.60 8.90 -5.81
CA LEU A 40 -4.45 9.43 -4.46
C LEU A 40 -3.04 9.92 -4.18
N LYS A 41 -2.93 11.14 -3.66
CA LYS A 41 -1.73 11.61 -2.95
C LYS A 41 -1.96 11.46 -1.45
N GLY A 42 -1.17 10.57 -0.84
CA GLY A 42 -1.21 10.30 0.59
C GLY A 42 -0.28 11.22 1.40
N THR A 43 0.22 10.73 2.53
CA THR A 43 1.20 11.45 3.34
C THR A 43 2.52 11.60 2.56
N PRO A 44 3.05 12.83 2.35
CA PRO A 44 4.34 13.02 1.69
C PRO A 44 5.47 12.28 2.41
N GLN A 45 6.43 11.77 1.64
CA GLN A 45 7.63 11.10 2.12
C GLN A 45 8.85 11.67 1.39
N VAL A 46 10.05 11.41 1.92
CA VAL A 46 11.30 11.83 1.26
C VAL A 46 11.50 10.98 0.00
N PRO A 47 11.57 11.59 -1.21
CA PRO A 47 11.81 10.85 -2.44
C PRO A 47 13.23 10.27 -2.48
N ASN A 48 13.37 9.07 -3.05
CA ASN A 48 14.68 8.47 -3.29
C ASN A 48 15.31 9.04 -4.58
N LYS A 49 16.18 10.04 -4.41
CA LYS A 49 16.89 10.69 -5.52
C LYS A 49 17.81 9.74 -6.30
N ILE A 50 18.36 8.70 -5.65
CA ILE A 50 19.23 7.71 -6.31
C ILE A 50 18.45 6.91 -7.35
N LEU A 51 17.17 6.64 -7.07
CA LEU A 51 16.26 5.95 -8.00
C LEU A 51 15.54 6.91 -8.97
N GLY A 52 15.87 8.20 -8.94
CA GLY A 52 15.26 9.22 -9.78
C GLY A 52 13.85 9.63 -9.37
N GLU A 53 13.43 9.37 -8.13
CA GLU A 53 12.09 9.74 -7.65
C GLU A 53 11.98 11.28 -7.49
N SER A 54 10.97 11.88 -8.12
CA SER A 54 10.63 13.30 -7.97
C SER A 54 9.63 13.53 -6.83
N GLU A 55 8.71 12.60 -6.64
CA GLU A 55 7.72 12.62 -5.55
C GLU A 55 7.62 11.24 -4.91
N ARG A 56 7.27 11.19 -3.63
CA ARG A 56 6.99 9.95 -2.90
C ARG A 56 5.94 10.20 -1.84
N TRP A 57 4.97 9.30 -1.72
CA TRP A 57 3.96 9.38 -0.68
C TRP A 57 3.54 8.00 -0.19
N ARG A 58 2.96 8.02 1.01
CA ARG A 58 2.44 6.85 1.69
C ARG A 58 0.92 6.95 1.75
N VAL A 59 0.23 5.92 1.27
CA VAL A 59 -1.22 5.77 1.40
C VAL A 59 -1.49 4.65 2.40
N SER A 60 -2.23 4.94 3.47
CA SER A 60 -2.76 3.89 4.34
C SER A 60 -4.21 3.65 3.96
N PHE A 61 -4.54 2.41 3.60
CA PHE A 61 -5.89 2.00 3.23
C PHE A 61 -6.45 1.03 4.27
N PHE A 62 -7.73 1.18 4.56
CA PHE A 62 -8.48 0.27 5.44
C PHE A 62 -9.30 -0.67 4.57
N ILE A 63 -9.00 -1.95 4.67
CA ILE A 63 -9.89 -3.00 4.22
C ILE A 63 -10.89 -3.22 5.36
N LEU A 64 -12.17 -3.00 5.06
CA LEU A 64 -13.25 -3.14 6.05
C LEU A 64 -13.68 -4.61 6.16
N ASN A 65 -13.86 -5.05 7.41
CA ASN A 65 -14.32 -6.37 7.85
C ASN A 65 -13.40 -7.58 7.57
N PRO A 66 -12.56 -7.98 8.55
CA PRO A 66 -12.17 -7.21 9.74
C PRO A 66 -11.35 -5.97 9.34
N VAL A 67 -11.16 -4.99 10.22
CA VAL A 67 -10.39 -3.77 9.89
C VAL A 67 -8.91 -4.13 9.71
N GLN A 68 -8.45 -4.24 8.46
CA GLN A 68 -7.03 -4.44 8.14
C GLN A 68 -6.47 -3.18 7.51
N LYS A 69 -5.36 -2.69 8.06
CA LYS A 69 -4.68 -1.52 7.53
C LYS A 69 -3.46 -1.94 6.70
N ILE A 70 -3.48 -1.61 5.42
CA ILE A 70 -2.34 -1.81 4.52
C ILE A 70 -1.75 -0.44 4.17
N ARG A 71 -0.42 -0.36 4.26
CA ARG A 71 0.37 0.81 3.91
C ARG A 71 1.04 0.60 2.55
N TYR A 72 0.66 1.42 1.58
CA TYR A 72 1.26 1.48 0.25
C TYR A 72 2.23 2.67 0.17
N VAL A 73 3.34 2.50 -0.54
CA VAL A 73 4.27 3.58 -0.86
C VAL A 73 4.35 3.73 -2.36
N ILE A 74 4.03 4.92 -2.84
CA ILE A 74 4.01 5.26 -4.26
C ILE A 74 5.06 6.32 -4.51
N ALA A 75 5.79 6.18 -5.60
CA ALA A 75 6.77 7.17 -6.06
C ALA A 75 6.43 7.62 -7.48
N LYS A 76 6.77 8.86 -7.79
CA LYS A 76 6.76 9.40 -9.15
C LYS A 76 8.18 9.46 -9.69
N ARG A 77 8.40 8.95 -10.90
CA ARG A 77 9.68 9.02 -11.61
C ARG A 77 9.42 9.51 -13.04
N GLY A 78 9.75 10.78 -13.31
CA GLY A 78 9.31 11.44 -14.54
C GLY A 78 7.77 11.49 -14.58
N GLU A 79 7.17 10.89 -15.60
CA GLU A 79 5.71 10.76 -15.75
C GLU A 79 5.16 9.43 -15.19
N GLU A 80 6.02 8.53 -14.73
CA GLU A 80 5.60 7.21 -14.25
C GLU A 80 5.22 7.25 -12.76
N LEU A 81 4.13 6.54 -12.41
CA LEU A 81 3.77 6.21 -11.03
C LEU A 81 4.17 4.78 -10.72
N ILE A 82 4.91 4.59 -9.65
CA ILE A 82 5.48 3.31 -9.25
C ILE A 82 4.98 2.95 -7.86
N LEU A 83 4.37 1.77 -7.72
CA LEU A 83 4.11 1.16 -6.42
C LEU A 83 5.40 0.53 -5.91
N VAL A 84 6.05 1.22 -4.96
CA VAL A 84 7.37 0.85 -4.44
C VAL A 84 7.26 -0.32 -3.48
N THR A 85 6.35 -0.22 -2.51
CA THR A 85 6.10 -1.28 -1.54
C THR A 85 4.66 -1.22 -1.03
N ALA A 86 4.20 -2.32 -0.45
CA ALA A 86 2.95 -2.42 0.26
C ALA A 86 3.19 -3.32 1.49
N HIS A 87 2.76 -2.91 2.69
CA HIS A 87 2.98 -3.68 3.92
C HIS A 87 1.75 -3.64 4.82
N PRO A 88 1.53 -4.66 5.68
CA PRO A 88 0.68 -4.49 6.85
C PRO A 88 1.13 -3.26 7.65
N ASP A 89 0.20 -2.39 8.03
CA ASP A 89 0.54 -1.25 8.87
C ASP A 89 0.94 -1.76 10.27
N PRO A 90 2.13 -1.46 10.80
CA PRO A 90 2.56 -1.95 12.12
C PRO A 90 1.68 -1.51 13.28
N ASP A 91 0.82 -0.51 13.08
CA ASP A 91 -0.19 -0.08 14.06
C ASP A 91 -1.58 -0.69 13.81
N ALA A 92 -1.71 -1.67 12.91
CA ALA A 92 -2.99 -2.33 12.64
C ALA A 92 -3.57 -3.01 13.88
N ASP A 93 -2.72 -3.60 14.73
CA ASP A 93 -3.13 -4.24 15.99
C ASP A 93 -3.52 -3.25 17.10
N LYS A 94 -3.24 -1.95 16.92
CA LYS A 94 -3.60 -0.89 17.89
C LYS A 94 -4.94 -0.22 17.58
N PHE A 95 -5.61 -0.61 16.49
CA PHE A 95 -6.96 -0.14 16.22
C PHE A 95 -7.94 -0.83 17.17
N VAL A 96 -8.28 -0.14 18.26
CA VAL A 96 -9.40 -0.49 19.12
C VAL A 96 -10.67 -0.29 18.30
N GLU A 97 -11.41 -1.37 18.03
CA GLU A 97 -12.79 -1.26 17.57
C GLU A 97 -13.58 -0.49 18.64
N PHE A 98 -14.03 0.72 18.31
CA PHE A 98 -15.10 1.33 19.08
C PHE A 98 -16.37 0.53 18.79
N GLN A 99 -16.72 -0.37 19.71
CA GLN A 99 -18.06 -0.92 19.77
C GLN A 99 -19.00 0.20 20.21
N GLY A 100 -19.70 0.77 19.22
CA GLY A 100 -20.88 1.59 19.45
C GLY A 100 -22.12 0.74 19.65
#